data_AF-A0A9N9K7D1-F1
#
_entry.id   AF-A0A9N9K7D1-F1
#
_cell.length_a   1.000
_cell.length_b   1.000
_cell.length_c   1.000
_cell.angle_alpha   90.00
_cell.angle_beta   90.00
_cell.angle_gamma   90.00
#
_symmetry.space_group_name_H-M   'P 1'
#
loop_
_entity.id
_entity.type
_entity.pdbx_description
1 polymer ?
#
loop_
_entity_poly.entity_id
_entity_poly.type
_entity_poly.pdbx_seq_one_letter_code
_entity_poly.pdbx_strand_id
1 'polypeptide(L)'
;KQEVESHLEDIEPSDGIFPDDRKLQPYGNLFFLLQTEPRHIANLCRHVSLTEIDTLLQTVMFTLYGNQYESREEHLLLTMFQSVLSNQFEQINDFNSLLRANTPVSRMMTTYTRRGPGQSYLKSVLSERINNLIEHKDLNLEINPLKKLEEENKSLPENLPRSVTSEVAAANPDVQAIIAPRIKMLMEIANSFLQTIIDSIDQTPYGIRWICKQIRSLTKRKYVDCSEYAICTLIGGFFFLRFVNPAIVTPQAYMLVE
;
A
#
# COMPACT_ATOMS: atom_id res chain seq x y z
N LYS A 1 17.69 -14.09 5.70
CA LYS A 1 17.81 -15.57 5.56
C LYS A 1 16.61 -16.27 6.19
N GLN A 2 16.35 -16.09 7.50
CA GLN A 2 15.17 -16.68 8.17
C GLN A 2 13.80 -16.21 7.61
N GLU A 3 13.67 -14.94 7.21
CA GLU A 3 12.41 -14.40 6.62
C GLU A 3 12.12 -14.92 5.20
N VAL A 4 13.15 -15.42 4.49
CA VAL A 4 13.00 -16.00 3.14
C VAL A 4 12.69 -17.49 3.25
N GLU A 5 13.20 -18.16 4.29
CA GLU A 5 12.83 -19.54 4.63
C GLU A 5 11.34 -19.64 4.99
N SER A 6 10.79 -18.71 5.80
CA SER A 6 9.40 -18.77 6.25
C SER A 6 8.34 -18.61 5.15
N HIS A 7 8.70 -18.08 3.97
CA HIS A 7 7.80 -17.97 2.82
C HIS A 7 7.91 -19.15 1.85
N LEU A 8 8.89 -20.03 2.03
CA LEU A 8 9.05 -21.29 1.30
C LEU A 8 8.48 -22.49 2.08
N GLU A 9 8.12 -22.30 3.36
CA GLU A 9 7.62 -23.34 4.26
C GLU A 9 6.26 -23.94 3.86
N ASP A 10 5.46 -23.26 3.01
CA ASP A 10 4.19 -23.80 2.51
C ASP A 10 4.35 -24.75 1.30
N ILE A 11 5.58 -24.93 0.81
CA ILE A 11 5.91 -25.98 -0.16
C ILE A 11 6.51 -27.11 0.66
N GLU A 12 5.69 -28.11 1.02
CA GLU A 12 6.24 -29.40 1.45
C GLU A 12 7.34 -29.76 0.45
N PRO A 13 8.57 -30.06 0.89
CA PRO A 13 9.58 -30.57 -0.01
C PRO A 13 9.03 -31.88 -0.54
N SER A 14 8.36 -31.82 -1.69
CA SER A 14 8.24 -32.93 -2.62
C SER A 14 9.62 -33.57 -2.65
N ASP A 15 9.68 -34.90 -2.52
CA ASP A 15 10.89 -35.73 -2.68
C ASP A 15 11.52 -35.53 -4.07
N GLY A 16 11.97 -34.31 -4.33
CA GLY A 16 12.55 -33.78 -5.53
C GLY A 16 14.01 -33.60 -5.21
N ILE A 17 14.80 -34.54 -5.73
CA ILE A 17 16.26 -34.58 -5.66
C ILE A 17 16.80 -33.16 -5.85
N PHE A 18 17.44 -32.61 -4.81
CA PHE A 18 18.17 -31.35 -4.92
C PHE A 18 19.07 -31.39 -6.17
N PRO A 19 19.13 -30.32 -6.97
CA PRO A 19 19.94 -30.32 -8.19
C PRO A 19 21.37 -30.73 -7.85
N ASP A 20 21.95 -31.65 -8.61
CA ASP A 20 23.36 -32.00 -8.48
C ASP A 20 24.25 -30.80 -8.83
N ASP A 21 25.51 -30.80 -8.40
CA ASP A 21 26.44 -29.68 -8.63
C ASP A 21 26.53 -29.26 -10.10
N ARG A 22 26.34 -30.21 -11.02
CA ARG A 22 26.31 -29.97 -12.47
C ARG A 22 25.12 -29.14 -12.92
N LYS A 23 23.97 -29.21 -12.25
CA LYS A 23 22.78 -28.37 -12.50
C LYS A 23 22.81 -27.08 -11.68
N LEU A 24 23.41 -27.07 -10.50
CA LEU A 24 23.52 -25.86 -9.66
C LEU A 24 24.31 -24.75 -10.37
N GLN A 25 25.40 -25.08 -11.06
CA GLN A 25 26.21 -24.08 -11.75
C GLN A 25 25.43 -23.35 -12.88
N PRO A 26 24.73 -24.03 -13.81
CA PRO A 26 23.83 -23.38 -14.76
C PRO A 26 22.73 -22.53 -14.13
N TYR A 27 22.09 -23.00 -13.04
CA TYR A 27 21.08 -22.20 -12.33
C TYR A 27 21.69 -20.97 -11.65
N GLY A 28 22.89 -21.08 -11.09
CA GLY A 28 23.65 -19.95 -10.57
C GLY A 28 23.92 -18.90 -11.64
N ASN A 29 24.35 -19.33 -12.83
CA ASN A 29 24.55 -18.43 -13.98
C ASN A 29 23.23 -17.78 -14.43
N LEU A 30 22.12 -18.53 -14.44
CA LEU A 30 20.80 -18.00 -14.75
C LEU A 30 20.38 -16.92 -13.75
N PHE A 31 20.48 -17.18 -12.44
CA PHE A 31 20.11 -16.19 -11.42
C PHE A 31 21.02 -14.97 -11.45
N PHE A 32 22.32 -15.16 -11.70
CA PHE A 32 23.24 -14.05 -11.94
C PHE A 32 22.79 -13.18 -13.11
N LEU A 33 22.40 -13.79 -14.24
CA LEU A 33 21.86 -13.07 -15.40
C LEU A 33 20.55 -12.35 -15.08
N LEU A 34 19.62 -13.00 -14.38
CA LEU A 34 18.34 -12.40 -13.98
C LEU A 34 18.53 -11.22 -13.01
N GLN A 35 19.55 -11.28 -12.14
CA GLN A 35 19.88 -10.20 -11.21
C GLN A 35 20.59 -9.03 -11.92
N THR A 36 21.56 -9.33 -12.78
CA THR A 36 22.40 -8.31 -13.45
C THR A 36 21.76 -7.69 -14.68
N GLU A 37 20.77 -8.35 -15.29
CA GLU A 37 19.99 -7.83 -16.41
C GLU A 37 18.50 -7.70 -16.06
N PRO A 38 18.10 -6.61 -15.36
CA PRO A 38 16.72 -6.35 -14.92
C PRO A 38 15.64 -6.45 -15.99
N ARG A 39 16.02 -6.29 -17.27
CA ARG A 39 15.13 -6.39 -18.44
C ARG A 39 14.38 -7.72 -18.52
N HIS A 40 14.99 -8.83 -18.10
CA HIS A 40 14.36 -10.15 -18.19
C HIS A 40 13.19 -10.28 -17.21
N ILE A 41 13.42 -9.89 -15.96
CA ILE A 41 12.38 -9.85 -14.92
C ILE A 41 11.30 -8.82 -15.28
N ALA A 42 11.69 -7.64 -15.77
CA ALA A 42 10.74 -6.64 -16.21
C ALA A 42 9.83 -7.15 -17.33
N ASN A 43 10.36 -7.93 -18.28
CA ASN A 43 9.56 -8.59 -19.32
C ASN A 43 8.61 -9.63 -18.72
N LEU A 44 9.10 -10.45 -17.79
CA LEU A 44 8.27 -11.47 -17.13
C LEU A 44 7.08 -10.84 -16.39
N CYS A 45 7.31 -9.79 -15.60
CA CYS A 45 6.26 -9.05 -14.88
C CYS A 45 5.14 -8.52 -15.79
N ARG A 46 5.39 -8.34 -17.09
CA ARG A 46 4.39 -7.89 -18.07
C ARG A 46 3.52 -9.00 -18.63
N HIS A 47 3.98 -10.25 -18.58
CA HIS A 47 3.27 -11.40 -19.13
C HIS A 47 2.59 -12.26 -18.06
N VAL A 48 2.89 -12.02 -16.79
CA VAL A 48 2.32 -12.77 -15.66
C VAL A 48 0.90 -12.31 -15.36
N SER A 49 0.02 -13.28 -15.09
CA SER A 49 -1.37 -13.01 -14.70
C SER A 49 -1.48 -12.43 -13.28
N LEU A 50 -2.63 -11.84 -12.95
CA LEU A 50 -2.87 -11.34 -11.58
C LEU A 50 -2.86 -12.45 -10.52
N THR A 51 -3.06 -13.71 -10.90
CA THR A 51 -3.03 -14.85 -9.97
C THR A 51 -1.62 -15.33 -9.65
N GLU A 52 -0.65 -15.07 -10.54
CA GLU A 52 0.74 -15.55 -10.43
C GLU A 52 1.71 -14.43 -10.02
N ILE A 53 1.28 -13.16 -10.14
CA ILE A 53 2.16 -12.02 -9.92
C ILE A 53 2.69 -11.99 -8.50
N ASP A 54 1.87 -12.33 -7.50
CA ASP A 54 2.30 -12.27 -6.10
C ASP A 54 3.46 -13.25 -5.84
N THR A 55 3.40 -14.48 -6.38
CA THR A 55 4.49 -15.46 -6.30
C THR A 55 5.77 -14.94 -6.97
N LEU A 56 5.66 -14.37 -8.17
CA LEU A 56 6.81 -13.80 -8.86
C LEU A 56 7.43 -12.64 -8.06
N LEU A 57 6.60 -11.73 -7.56
CA LEU A 57 7.07 -10.58 -6.79
C LEU A 57 7.74 -11.01 -5.49
N GLN A 58 7.26 -12.09 -4.85
CA GLN A 58 7.92 -12.67 -3.69
C GLN A 58 9.34 -13.13 -4.02
N THR A 59 9.50 -13.96 -5.05
CA THR A 59 10.84 -14.42 -5.50
C THR A 59 11.74 -13.26 -5.89
N VAL A 60 11.21 -12.27 -6.62
CA VAL A 60 12.02 -11.13 -7.08
C VAL A 60 12.45 -10.23 -5.92
N MET A 61 11.53 -9.82 -5.04
CA MET A 61 11.82 -8.79 -4.02
C MET A 61 12.48 -9.34 -2.75
N PHE A 62 12.27 -10.61 -2.44
CA PHE A 62 12.75 -11.21 -1.20
C PHE A 62 13.79 -12.32 -1.41
N THR A 63 13.93 -12.86 -2.63
CA THR A 63 14.99 -13.83 -2.96
C THR A 63 16.06 -13.25 -3.88
N LEU A 64 15.68 -12.75 -5.07
CA LEU A 64 16.64 -12.27 -6.09
C LEU A 64 17.27 -10.91 -5.73
N TYR A 65 16.47 -10.02 -5.14
CA TYR A 65 16.87 -8.71 -4.60
C TYR A 65 16.55 -8.60 -3.10
N GLY A 66 16.75 -9.71 -2.39
CA GLY A 66 16.36 -9.89 -1.00
C GLY A 66 17.20 -9.08 -0.01
N ASN A 67 18.41 -8.64 -0.38
CA ASN A 67 19.24 -7.81 0.47
C ASN A 67 18.84 -6.33 0.35
N GLN A 68 17.78 -5.97 1.06
CA GLN A 68 17.11 -4.66 0.95
C GLN A 68 17.94 -3.47 1.45
N TYR A 69 19.07 -3.73 2.10
CA TYR A 69 20.01 -2.72 2.59
C TYR A 69 21.29 -2.63 1.74
N GLU A 70 21.49 -3.55 0.78
CA GLU A 70 22.61 -3.50 -0.15
C GLU A 70 22.27 -2.59 -1.34
N SER A 71 23.07 -1.55 -1.55
CA SER A 71 22.79 -0.52 -2.55
C SER A 71 22.78 -1.05 -3.99
N ARG A 72 23.51 -2.14 -4.27
CA ARG A 72 23.57 -2.74 -5.62
C ARG A 72 22.28 -3.46 -5.95
N GLU A 73 21.80 -4.36 -5.10
CA GLU A 73 20.50 -5.03 -5.26
C GLU A 73 19.35 -4.02 -5.28
N GLU A 74 19.39 -3.01 -4.42
CA GLU A 74 18.38 -1.94 -4.44
C GLU A 74 18.39 -1.18 -5.76
N HIS A 75 19.56 -0.81 -6.27
CA HIS A 75 19.68 -0.13 -7.56
C HIS A 75 19.16 -0.99 -8.72
N LEU A 76 19.48 -2.28 -8.75
CA LEU A 76 19.03 -3.21 -9.79
C LEU A 76 17.50 -3.41 -9.72
N LEU A 77 16.94 -3.54 -8.52
CA LEU A 77 15.49 -3.65 -8.31
C LEU A 77 14.76 -2.39 -8.78
N LEU A 78 15.25 -1.19 -8.42
CA LEU A 78 14.67 0.06 -8.89
C LEU A 78 14.81 0.21 -10.43
N THR A 79 15.91 -0.26 -11.02
CA THR A 79 16.09 -0.29 -12.48
C THR A 79 15.07 -1.22 -13.16
N MET A 80 14.77 -2.37 -12.56
CA MET A 80 13.69 -3.26 -13.01
C MET A 80 12.34 -2.52 -12.96
N PHE A 81 12.04 -1.86 -11.83
CA PHE A 81 10.81 -1.08 -11.64
C PHE A 81 10.68 0.02 -12.68
N GLN A 82 11.78 0.73 -13.00
CA GLN A 82 11.79 1.75 -14.04
C GLN A 82 11.30 1.21 -15.37
N SER A 83 11.79 0.02 -15.75
CA SER A 83 11.48 -0.61 -17.03
C SER A 83 10.01 -1.01 -17.09
N VAL A 84 9.49 -1.62 -16.01
CA VAL A 84 8.09 -2.02 -15.90
C VAL A 84 7.14 -0.81 -15.89
N LEU A 85 7.46 0.22 -15.09
CA LEU A 85 6.67 1.45 -15.00
C LEU A 85 6.65 2.19 -16.33
N SER A 86 7.80 2.34 -16.99
CA SER A 86 7.87 3.04 -18.29
C SER A 86 6.98 2.38 -19.33
N ASN A 87 7.03 1.04 -19.41
CA ASN A 87 6.19 0.30 -20.36
C ASN A 87 4.70 0.40 -20.01
N GLN A 88 4.34 0.32 -18.74
CA GLN A 88 2.94 0.48 -18.31
C GLN A 88 2.41 1.87 -18.69
N PHE A 89 3.20 2.91 -18.44
CA PHE A 89 2.85 4.26 -18.82
C PHE A 89 2.66 4.38 -20.32
N GLU A 90 3.47 3.72 -21.17
CA GLU A 90 3.28 3.73 -22.62
C GLU A 90 1.95 3.09 -23.06
N GLN A 91 1.52 2.00 -22.41
CA GLN A 91 0.34 1.21 -22.81
C GLN A 91 -1.00 1.76 -22.31
N ILE A 92 -1.04 2.52 -21.20
CA ILE A 92 -2.29 3.01 -20.62
C ILE A 92 -2.85 4.19 -21.40
N ASN A 93 -4.12 4.12 -21.79
CA ASN A 93 -4.81 5.24 -22.47
C ASN A 93 -5.63 6.11 -21.50
N ASP A 94 -6.11 5.53 -20.41
CA ASP A 94 -6.91 6.24 -19.41
C ASP A 94 -6.04 6.73 -18.25
N PHE A 95 -5.90 8.05 -18.17
CA PHE A 95 -5.16 8.73 -17.11
C PHE A 95 -5.76 8.49 -15.72
N ASN A 96 -7.09 8.34 -15.60
CA ASN A 96 -7.75 8.28 -14.29
C ASN A 96 -7.63 6.91 -13.62
N SER A 97 -7.42 5.84 -14.38
CA SER A 97 -7.16 4.48 -13.87
C SER A 97 -5.67 4.19 -13.68
N LEU A 98 -4.79 5.02 -14.23
CA LEU A 98 -3.33 4.93 -14.08
C LEU A 98 -2.95 4.83 -12.60
N LEU A 99 -2.30 3.71 -12.23
CA LEU A 99 -1.89 3.36 -10.86
C LEU A 99 -3.02 3.16 -9.82
N ARG A 100 -4.28 3.47 -10.13
CA ARG A 100 -5.45 3.13 -9.29
C ARG A 100 -5.97 1.73 -9.58
N ALA A 101 -5.94 1.30 -10.84
CA ALA A 101 -6.34 -0.04 -11.22
C ALA A 101 -5.46 -1.11 -10.58
N ASN A 102 -6.06 -2.26 -10.24
CA ASN A 102 -5.33 -3.41 -9.73
C ASN A 102 -4.64 -4.15 -10.89
N THR A 103 -3.39 -3.77 -11.14
CA THR A 103 -2.53 -4.29 -12.21
C THR A 103 -1.27 -4.93 -11.62
N PRO A 104 -0.55 -5.79 -12.37
CA PRO A 104 0.74 -6.35 -11.93
C PRO A 104 1.73 -5.29 -11.43
N VAL A 105 1.81 -4.15 -12.11
CA VAL A 105 2.69 -3.05 -11.71
C VAL A 105 2.24 -2.38 -10.42
N SER A 106 0.93 -2.23 -10.24
CA SER A 106 0.39 -1.68 -9.01
C SER A 106 0.59 -2.62 -7.81
N ARG A 107 0.52 -3.94 -8.04
CA ARG A 107 0.89 -4.98 -7.05
C ARG A 107 2.36 -4.88 -6.72
N MET A 108 3.22 -4.79 -7.73
CA MET A 108 4.66 -4.62 -7.58
C MET A 108 5.02 -3.41 -6.72
N MET A 109 4.40 -2.25 -6.95
CA MET A 109 4.60 -1.07 -6.10
C MET A 109 4.15 -1.30 -4.64
N THR A 110 2.99 -1.93 -4.43
CA THR A 110 2.48 -2.26 -3.09
C THR A 110 3.35 -3.30 -2.37
N THR A 111 3.91 -4.29 -3.07
CA THR A 111 4.81 -5.27 -2.47
C THR A 111 6.14 -4.63 -2.09
N TYR A 112 6.66 -3.71 -2.93
CA TYR A 112 7.87 -2.96 -2.60
C TYR A 112 7.73 -2.14 -1.31
N THR A 113 6.58 -1.51 -1.09
CA THR A 113 6.35 -0.72 0.14
C THR A 113 6.30 -1.58 1.41
N ARG A 114 6.11 -2.90 1.28
CA ARG A 114 6.14 -3.87 2.39
C ARG A 114 7.56 -4.35 2.74
N ARG A 115 8.58 -3.91 2.01
CA ARG A 115 9.99 -4.19 2.37
C ARG A 115 10.37 -3.43 3.65
N GLY A 116 11.42 -3.91 4.32
CA GLY A 116 11.93 -3.43 5.60
C GLY A 116 11.98 -1.91 5.72
N PRO A 117 12.62 -1.15 4.79
CA PRO A 117 12.64 0.30 4.87
C PRO A 117 11.25 0.96 4.88
N GLY A 118 10.31 0.43 4.10
CA GLY A 118 8.92 0.91 4.08
C GLY A 118 8.19 0.63 5.38
N GLN A 119 8.36 -0.59 5.93
CA GLN A 119 7.80 -0.96 7.23
C GLN A 119 8.38 -0.11 8.38
N SER A 120 9.71 0.08 8.40
CA SER A 120 10.37 0.89 9.42
C SER A 120 9.86 2.34 9.42
N TYR A 121 9.64 2.91 8.23
CA TYR A 121 9.03 4.23 8.10
C TYR A 121 7.60 4.28 8.65
N LEU A 122 6.74 3.32 8.27
CA LEU A 122 5.36 3.29 8.79
C LEU A 122 5.34 3.15 10.32
N LYS A 123 6.24 2.32 10.87
CA LYS A 123 6.38 2.14 12.32
C LYS A 123 6.82 3.43 12.99
N SER A 124 7.84 4.11 12.48
CA SER A 124 8.33 5.36 13.10
C SER A 124 7.32 6.50 13.00
N VAL A 125 6.48 6.53 11.97
CA VAL A 125 5.55 7.64 11.70
C VAL A 125 4.17 7.41 12.32
N LEU A 126 3.65 6.19 12.30
CA LEU A 126 2.25 5.92 12.62
C LEU A 126 2.03 5.21 13.96
N SER A 127 3.00 4.44 14.46
CA SER A 127 2.77 3.59 15.64
C SER A 127 2.33 4.37 16.87
N GLU A 128 3.00 5.47 17.22
CA GLU A 128 2.61 6.26 18.40
C GLU A 128 1.16 6.75 18.29
N ARG A 129 0.77 7.30 17.14
CA ARG A 129 -0.59 7.84 16.92
C ARG A 129 -1.64 6.73 16.95
N ILE A 130 -1.34 5.56 16.39
CA ILE A 130 -2.24 4.40 16.40
C ILE A 130 -2.41 3.87 17.83
N ASN A 131 -1.32 3.68 18.57
CA ASN A 131 -1.41 3.12 19.93
C ASN A 131 -2.12 4.10 20.89
N ASN A 132 -1.86 5.41 20.79
CA ASN A 132 -2.60 6.42 21.56
C ASN A 132 -4.11 6.35 21.29
N LEU A 133 -4.52 6.10 20.03
CA LEU A 133 -5.93 5.97 19.68
C LEU A 133 -6.56 4.71 20.30
N ILE A 134 -5.80 3.60 20.36
CA ILE A 134 -6.24 2.32 20.94
C ILE A 134 -6.45 2.42 22.45
N GLU A 135 -5.68 3.25 23.15
CA GLU A 135 -5.83 3.46 24.60
C GLU A 135 -7.17 4.10 24.99
N HIS A 136 -7.80 4.86 24.08
CA HIS A 136 -9.09 5.50 24.30
C HIS A 136 -10.27 4.54 24.10
N LYS A 137 -10.47 3.60 25.03
CA LYS A 137 -11.51 2.54 24.96
C LYS A 137 -12.95 3.04 24.83
N ASP A 138 -13.25 4.21 25.37
CA ASP A 138 -14.60 4.80 25.36
C ASP A 138 -14.83 5.77 24.17
N LEU A 139 -13.83 5.94 23.30
CA LEU A 139 -13.92 6.85 22.17
C LEU A 139 -14.84 6.30 21.08
N ASN A 140 -15.98 6.97 20.87
CA ASN A 140 -16.90 6.66 19.80
C ASN A 140 -16.84 7.74 18.70
N LEU A 141 -16.29 7.37 17.53
CA LEU A 141 -16.19 8.21 16.34
C LEU A 141 -17.23 7.87 15.26
N GLU A 142 -18.29 7.12 15.60
CA GLU A 142 -19.35 6.79 14.64
C GLU A 142 -20.15 8.05 14.29
N ILE A 143 -20.12 8.41 13.01
CA ILE A 143 -20.80 9.58 12.44
C ILE A 143 -21.99 9.19 11.58
N ASN A 144 -22.26 7.89 11.39
CA ASN A 144 -23.43 7.42 10.66
C ASN A 144 -24.71 7.65 11.50
N PRO A 145 -25.63 8.53 11.06
CA PRO A 145 -26.86 8.83 11.79
C PRO A 145 -27.77 7.62 12.02
N LEU A 146 -27.78 6.66 11.08
CA LEU A 146 -28.65 5.47 11.15
C LEU A 146 -28.19 4.50 12.24
N LYS A 147 -26.90 4.20 12.29
CA LYS A 147 -26.34 3.32 13.33
C LYS A 147 -26.56 3.90 14.73
N LYS A 148 -26.59 5.23 14.87
CA LYS A 148 -26.84 5.86 16.17
C LYS A 148 -28.29 5.72 16.64
N LEU A 149 -29.26 5.82 15.73
CA LEU A 149 -30.66 5.58 16.05
C LEU A 149 -30.91 4.13 16.50
N GLU A 150 -30.16 3.18 15.94
CA GLU A 150 -30.21 1.76 16.30
C GLU A 150 -29.60 1.48 17.69
N GLU A 151 -28.46 2.12 18.02
CA GLU A 151 -27.78 1.97 19.32
C GLU A 151 -28.61 2.44 20.51
N GLU A 152 -29.41 3.49 20.36
CA GLU A 152 -30.10 4.10 21.51
C GLU A 152 -31.34 3.33 21.96
N ASN A 153 -31.87 2.37 21.19
CA ASN A 153 -33.11 1.65 21.52
C ASN A 153 -34.25 2.57 22.01
N LYS A 154 -34.18 3.88 21.71
CA LYS A 154 -35.29 4.79 21.85
C LYS A 154 -36.24 4.32 20.79
N SER A 155 -37.34 3.71 21.22
CA SER A 155 -38.48 3.44 20.38
C SER A 155 -38.63 4.63 19.45
N LEU A 156 -38.45 4.38 18.14
CA LEU A 156 -38.92 5.30 17.12
C LEU A 156 -40.29 5.78 17.61
N PRO A 157 -40.55 7.10 17.69
CA PRO A 157 -41.90 7.58 17.97
C PRO A 157 -42.86 6.75 17.12
N GLU A 158 -44.01 6.31 17.63
CA GLU A 158 -44.94 5.42 16.89
C GLU A 158 -45.29 5.93 15.47
N ASN A 159 -45.00 7.19 15.17
CA ASN A 159 -45.15 7.85 13.88
C ASN A 159 -43.90 7.91 12.97
N LEU A 160 -42.73 7.35 13.34
CA LEU A 160 -41.60 7.23 12.41
C LEU A 160 -41.63 5.87 11.70
N PRO A 161 -41.66 5.84 10.35
CA PRO A 161 -41.56 4.60 9.60
C PRO A 161 -40.27 3.85 9.99
N ARG A 162 -40.36 2.53 10.17
CA ARG A 162 -39.22 1.63 10.51
C ARG A 162 -38.04 1.70 9.52
N SER A 163 -38.20 2.39 8.40
CA SER A 163 -37.14 2.73 7.44
C SER A 163 -36.90 4.25 7.45
N VAL A 164 -36.30 4.77 8.50
CA VAL A 164 -35.81 6.15 8.50
C VAL A 164 -34.67 6.23 7.50
N THR A 165 -34.74 7.13 6.52
CA THR A 165 -33.64 7.32 5.57
C THR A 165 -32.48 8.05 6.26
N SER A 166 -31.28 7.91 5.72
CA SER A 166 -30.09 8.60 6.25
C SER A 166 -30.30 10.11 6.33
N GLU A 167 -31.04 10.71 5.39
CA GLU A 167 -31.33 12.15 5.40
C GLU A 167 -32.22 12.56 6.59
N VAL A 168 -33.25 11.77 6.91
CA VAL A 168 -34.16 12.08 8.04
C VAL A 168 -33.43 11.90 9.37
N ALA A 169 -32.61 10.87 9.49
CA ALA A 169 -31.77 10.65 10.66
C ALA A 169 -30.73 11.78 10.84
N ALA A 170 -30.11 12.23 9.75
CA ALA A 170 -29.16 13.34 9.75
C ALA A 170 -29.81 14.69 10.09
N ALA A 171 -31.11 14.86 9.81
CA ALA A 171 -31.85 16.07 10.12
C ALA A 171 -32.33 16.17 11.58
N ASN A 172 -32.27 15.08 12.35
CA ASN A 172 -32.69 15.06 13.75
C ASN A 172 -31.72 15.89 14.62
N PRO A 173 -32.20 16.92 15.35
CA PRO A 173 -31.35 17.79 16.17
C PRO A 173 -30.57 17.05 17.27
N ASP A 174 -31.15 16.02 17.88
CA ASP A 174 -30.50 15.23 18.93
C ASP A 174 -29.35 14.40 18.34
N VAL A 175 -29.56 13.82 17.15
CA VAL A 175 -28.53 13.08 16.41
C VAL A 175 -27.41 14.01 15.98
N GLN A 176 -27.73 15.22 15.49
CA GLN A 176 -26.74 16.24 15.15
C GLN A 176 -25.93 16.70 16.37
N ALA A 177 -26.58 16.92 17.52
CA ALA A 177 -25.91 17.34 18.74
C ALA A 177 -24.88 16.30 19.25
N ILE A 178 -25.14 15.02 19.00
CA ILE A 178 -24.21 13.92 19.34
C ILE A 178 -23.11 13.77 18.29
N ILE A 179 -23.43 13.86 17.00
CA ILE A 179 -22.48 13.65 15.90
C ILE A 179 -21.50 14.82 15.76
N ALA A 180 -21.94 16.06 15.96
CA ALA A 180 -21.11 17.26 15.82
C ALA A 180 -19.78 17.19 16.61
N PRO A 181 -19.75 16.85 17.92
CA PRO A 181 -18.48 16.69 18.65
C PRO A 181 -17.65 15.51 18.13
N ARG A 182 -18.27 14.44 17.62
CA ARG A 182 -17.55 13.30 17.03
C ARG A 182 -16.87 13.66 15.72
N ILE A 183 -17.53 14.43 14.85
CA ILE A 183 -16.92 14.96 13.62
C ILE A 183 -15.73 15.83 13.96
N LYS A 184 -15.87 16.73 14.94
CA LYS A 184 -14.77 17.59 15.38
C LYS A 184 -13.58 16.75 15.86
N MET A 185 -13.82 15.76 16.72
CA MET A 185 -12.79 14.85 17.21
C MET A 185 -12.14 14.05 16.07
N LEU A 186 -12.93 13.51 15.14
CA LEU A 186 -12.43 12.78 13.98
C LEU A 186 -11.54 13.65 13.10
N MET A 187 -11.91 14.92 12.88
CA MET A 187 -11.08 15.88 12.17
C MET A 187 -9.78 16.19 12.91
N GLU A 188 -9.83 16.37 14.24
CA GLU A 188 -8.64 16.60 15.06
C GLU A 188 -7.67 15.41 14.98
N ILE A 189 -8.17 14.18 15.09
CA ILE A 189 -7.39 12.95 14.94
C ILE A 189 -6.80 12.85 13.53
N ALA A 190 -7.63 12.99 12.49
CA ALA A 190 -7.18 12.89 11.10
C ALA A 190 -6.12 13.94 10.76
N ASN A 191 -6.29 15.18 11.23
CA ASN A 191 -5.30 16.25 11.06
C ASN A 191 -3.99 15.94 11.79
N SER A 192 -4.05 15.35 12.98
CA SER A 192 -2.86 14.93 13.72
C SER A 192 -2.06 13.86 12.97
N PHE A 193 -2.74 12.85 12.40
CA PHE A 193 -2.11 11.85 11.53
C PHE A 193 -1.49 12.50 10.29
N LEU A 194 -2.25 13.35 9.60
CA LEU A 194 -1.77 14.04 8.39
C LEU A 194 -0.54 14.91 8.68
N GLN A 195 -0.57 15.69 9.75
CA GLN A 195 0.55 16.54 10.15
C GLN A 195 1.79 15.71 10.48
N THR A 196 1.63 14.61 11.22
CA THR A 196 2.73 13.68 11.54
C THR A 196 3.37 13.09 10.26
N ILE A 197 2.57 12.77 9.25
CA ILE A 197 3.05 12.28 7.95
C ILE A 197 3.78 13.40 7.17
N ILE A 198 3.27 14.63 7.19
CA ILE A 198 3.90 15.77 6.53
C ILE A 198 5.26 16.09 7.17
N ASP A 199 5.32 16.11 8.50
CA ASP A 199 6.53 16.46 9.26
C ASP A 199 7.61 15.36 9.17
N SER A 200 7.24 14.15 8.78
CA SER A 200 8.16 13.02 8.60
C SER A 200 8.62 12.80 7.16
N ILE A 201 8.37 13.75 6.25
CA ILE A 201 8.71 13.61 4.82
C ILE A 201 10.18 13.25 4.57
N ASP A 202 11.11 13.79 5.38
CA ASP A 202 12.55 13.54 5.25
C ASP A 202 12.95 12.11 5.65
N GLN A 203 12.11 11.42 6.43
CA GLN A 203 12.30 10.03 6.82
C GLN A 203 11.82 9.06 5.72
N THR A 204 11.13 9.55 4.68
CA THR A 204 10.60 8.69 3.61
C THR A 204 11.75 7.93 2.92
N PRO A 205 11.68 6.58 2.84
CA PRO A 205 12.73 5.77 2.24
C PRO A 205 13.08 6.21 0.81
N TYR A 206 14.36 6.12 0.45
CA TYR A 206 14.85 6.56 -0.86
C TYR A 206 14.07 5.96 -2.02
N GLY A 207 13.86 4.64 -2.04
CA GLY A 207 13.19 4.01 -3.16
C GLY A 207 11.71 4.38 -3.28
N ILE A 208 11.02 4.67 -2.16
CA ILE A 208 9.66 5.22 -2.19
C ILE A 208 9.66 6.61 -2.84
N ARG A 209 10.56 7.51 -2.42
CA ARG A 209 10.73 8.83 -3.05
C ARG A 209 11.10 8.73 -4.52
N TRP A 210 11.95 7.76 -4.87
CA TRP A 210 12.36 7.49 -6.23
C TRP A 210 11.19 7.01 -7.09
N ILE A 211 10.32 6.12 -6.60
CA ILE A 211 9.11 5.70 -7.30
C ILE A 211 8.18 6.90 -7.54
N CYS A 212 7.96 7.75 -6.52
CA CYS A 212 7.19 8.99 -6.68
C CYS A 212 7.79 9.91 -7.77
N LYS A 213 9.12 10.04 -7.81
CA LYS A 213 9.83 10.78 -8.86
C LYS A 213 9.61 10.16 -10.24
N GLN A 214 9.65 8.83 -10.37
CA GLN A 214 9.38 8.15 -11.64
C GLN A 214 7.94 8.38 -12.10
N ILE A 215 6.95 8.25 -11.22
CA ILE A 215 5.54 8.54 -11.51
C ILE A 215 5.41 9.96 -12.08
N ARG A 216 6.01 10.95 -11.42
CA ARG A 216 6.02 12.34 -11.91
C ARG A 216 6.66 12.47 -13.29
N SER A 217 7.87 11.92 -13.47
CA SER A 217 8.64 12.06 -14.70
C SER A 217 7.94 11.40 -15.89
N LEU A 218 7.41 10.18 -15.70
CA LEU A 218 6.70 9.44 -16.74
C LEU A 218 5.37 10.11 -17.08
N THR A 219 4.66 10.63 -16.08
CA THR A 219 3.41 11.38 -16.30
C THR A 219 3.67 12.62 -17.15
N LYS A 220 4.66 13.45 -16.79
CA LYS A 220 5.00 14.65 -17.58
C LYS A 220 5.47 14.33 -18.99
N ARG A 221 6.19 13.21 -19.16
CA ARG A 221 6.66 12.78 -20.48
C ARG A 221 5.50 12.35 -21.38
N LYS A 222 4.52 11.63 -20.86
CA LYS A 222 3.38 11.13 -21.65
C LYS A 222 2.27 12.18 -21.82
N TYR A 223 2.01 12.96 -20.79
CA TYR A 223 0.94 13.95 -20.74
C TYR A 223 1.56 15.33 -20.45
N VAL A 224 2.04 16.00 -21.51
CA VAL A 224 2.79 17.27 -21.41
C VAL A 224 1.97 18.38 -20.74
N ASP A 225 0.67 18.42 -21.02
CA ASP A 225 -0.25 19.44 -20.47
C ASP A 225 -0.93 18.99 -19.15
N CYS A 226 -0.43 17.93 -18.52
CA CYS A 226 -0.96 17.44 -17.26
C CYS A 226 -0.72 18.45 -16.13
N SER A 227 -1.78 18.80 -15.39
CA SER A 227 -1.65 19.72 -14.26
C SER A 227 -0.85 19.10 -13.10
N GLU A 228 -0.19 19.94 -12.32
CA GLU A 228 0.52 19.48 -11.11
C GLU A 228 -0.45 18.78 -10.13
N TYR A 229 -1.70 19.24 -10.03
CA TYR A 229 -2.73 18.59 -9.22
C TYR A 229 -2.99 17.13 -9.66
N ALA A 230 -3.09 16.89 -10.96
CA ALA A 230 -3.31 15.56 -11.52
C ALA A 230 -2.11 14.63 -11.26
N ILE A 231 -0.88 15.15 -11.40
CA ILE A 231 0.35 14.43 -11.03
C ILE A 231 0.36 14.09 -9.53
N CYS A 232 0.05 15.06 -8.66
CA CYS A 232 -0.02 14.84 -7.22
C CYS A 232 -1.08 13.79 -6.86
N THR A 233 -2.19 13.75 -7.60
CA THR A 233 -3.23 12.73 -7.41
C THR A 233 -2.71 11.32 -7.73
N LEU A 234 -1.89 11.14 -8.77
CA LEU A 234 -1.26 9.85 -9.08
C LEU A 234 -0.25 9.43 -8.00
N ILE A 235 0.58 10.38 -7.55
CA ILE A 235 1.53 10.14 -6.45
C ILE A 235 0.78 9.79 -5.17
N GLY A 236 -0.30 10.48 -4.84
CA GLY A 236 -1.18 10.16 -3.71
C GLY A 236 -1.83 8.78 -3.84
N GLY A 237 -2.18 8.37 -5.05
CA GLY A 237 -2.67 7.01 -5.35
C GLY A 237 -1.64 5.91 -5.05
N PHE A 238 -0.35 6.23 -5.07
CA PHE A 238 0.69 5.32 -4.60
C PHE A 238 0.97 5.51 -3.10
N PHE A 239 1.33 6.72 -2.69
CA PHE A 239 1.83 7.01 -1.36
C PHE A 239 0.76 6.88 -0.26
N PHE A 240 -0.43 7.45 -0.46
CA PHE A 240 -1.51 7.35 0.53
C PHE A 240 -2.31 6.07 0.33
N LEU A 241 -2.90 5.89 -0.86
CA LEU A 241 -3.84 4.81 -1.08
C LEU A 241 -3.22 3.40 -0.96
N ARG A 242 -1.96 3.22 -1.37
CA ARG A 242 -1.31 1.90 -1.43
C ARG A 242 -0.25 1.64 -0.37
N PHE A 243 0.24 2.68 0.30
CA PHE A 243 1.30 2.56 1.30
C PHE A 243 0.82 2.95 2.70
N VAL A 244 0.39 4.20 2.90
CA VAL A 244 0.00 4.70 4.23
C VAL A 244 -1.38 4.18 4.69
N ASN A 245 -2.42 4.35 3.88
CA ASN A 245 -3.81 4.04 4.29
C ASN A 245 -4.01 2.57 4.66
N PRO A 246 -3.46 1.58 3.93
CA PRO A 246 -3.57 0.19 4.35
C PRO A 246 -3.00 -0.03 5.76
N ALA A 247 -1.92 0.65 6.13
CA ALA A 247 -1.31 0.54 7.45
C ALA A 247 -2.18 1.15 8.56
N ILE A 248 -2.88 2.24 8.26
CA ILE A 248 -3.85 2.85 9.19
C ILE A 248 -5.08 1.96 9.38
N VAL A 249 -5.58 1.35 8.29
CA VAL A 249 -6.81 0.54 8.32
C VAL A 249 -6.58 -0.85 8.93
N THR A 250 -5.42 -1.47 8.70
CA THR A 250 -5.09 -2.80 9.25
C THR A 250 -3.74 -2.79 9.99
N PRO A 251 -3.62 -2.04 11.09
CA PRO A 251 -2.33 -1.76 11.72
C PRO A 251 -1.63 -2.99 12.30
N GLN A 252 -2.39 -4.03 12.69
CA GLN A 252 -1.81 -5.32 13.13
C GLN A 252 -1.07 -6.03 11.99
N ALA A 253 -1.60 -5.99 10.76
CA ALA A 253 -0.98 -6.60 9.58
C ALA A 253 0.32 -5.88 9.15
N TYR A 254 0.57 -4.70 9.69
CA TYR A 254 1.78 -3.90 9.49
C TYR A 254 2.65 -3.82 10.75
N MET A 255 2.35 -4.60 11.79
CA MET A 255 3.09 -4.62 13.06
C MET A 255 3.21 -3.23 13.72
N LEU A 256 2.15 -2.42 13.60
CA LEU A 256 2.09 -1.06 14.15
C LEU A 256 1.48 -0.98 15.55
N VAL A 257 0.83 -2.06 15.99
CA VAL A 257 0.17 -2.20 17.29
C VAL A 257 1.02 -3.15 18.14
N GLU A 258 1.13 -2.84 19.44
CA GLU A 258 1.76 -3.70 20.45
C GLU A 258 0.80 -4.75 21.02
#